data_AF-A0A6A5T1S9-F1
#
_entry.id   AF-A0A6A5T1S9-F1
#
_cell.length_a   1.000
_cell.length_b   1.000
_cell.length_c   1.000
_cell.angle_alpha   90.00
_cell.angle_beta   90.00
_cell.angle_gamma   90.00
#
_symmetry.space_group_name_H-M   'P 1'
#
loop_
_entity.id
_entity.type
_entity.pdbx_description
1 polymer ?
#
loop_
_entity_poly.entity_id
_entity_poly.type
_entity_poly.pdbx_seq_one_letter_code
_entity_poly.pdbx_strand_id
1 'polypeptide(L)'
;MPLVRPPTQQSTSSSSVTAQTNGLPIFKPCPRSNFVAGHNDWLAVTSPKPFLDFDICPDCYNTSFHNTRYQACISPSPAKLENVGTKCDFSERWIRNAFAWLFIQCQPDLNLMGEVASIQRDEDGVCPNFNFEDPEVKKGGRPAVKRTWYCLQDPKTGTLVEELTACSDCVEHIKLIFPCLKSIFAPVADGQKLLATCDMMTIGDGEARCLEYFDSLASVAQATLETGTRDITPLIEYIKTWAPVPICQKGNAVAGQKRYSLPTTIPEFTACEECYLKHIAPNLAMSPPPIIVSQLQYDMPATGAGFMCDLFSPRLQQYWKDAALTNDVATYRQKLIARNNKMQEINLQLGRMKQEYQQLKMQSEMHIQQCRIEQMRATTANMAWMSTGWIGPPIDWGATNAQMSRGGEFAIKAAMTLDKMTALEKEWADYWE
;
A
#
# COMPACT_ATOMS: atom_id res chain seq x y z
N MET A 1 63.05 -22.17 -24.70
CA MET A 1 61.96 -23.07 -24.29
C MET A 1 61.69 -22.83 -22.81
N PRO A 2 60.65 -22.06 -22.46
CA PRO A 2 60.44 -21.62 -21.10
C PRO A 2 59.70 -22.67 -20.26
N LEU A 3 60.04 -22.63 -18.98
CA LEU A 3 59.74 -23.58 -17.90
C LEU A 3 58.24 -23.68 -17.60
N VAL A 4 57.78 -24.92 -17.39
CA VAL A 4 56.42 -25.31 -17.02
C VAL A 4 56.10 -24.83 -15.60
N ARG A 5 54.96 -24.15 -15.43
CA ARG A 5 54.42 -23.71 -14.13
C ARG A 5 53.49 -24.81 -13.56
N PRO A 6 53.56 -25.15 -12.25
CA PRO A 6 52.71 -26.19 -11.67
C PRO A 6 51.24 -25.73 -11.54
N PRO A 7 50.28 -26.67 -11.43
CA PRO A 7 48.86 -26.34 -11.41
C PRO A 7 48.47 -25.66 -10.10
N THR A 8 47.84 -24.50 -10.21
CA THR A 8 47.29 -23.73 -9.09
C THR A 8 46.12 -24.49 -8.46
N GLN A 9 46.22 -24.78 -7.16
CA GLN A 9 45.12 -25.33 -6.37
C GLN A 9 43.94 -24.35 -6.37
N GLN A 10 42.78 -24.89 -6.73
CA GLN A 10 41.48 -24.21 -6.63
C GLN A 10 41.15 -24.00 -5.15
N SER A 11 41.34 -22.79 -4.65
CA SER A 11 40.57 -22.31 -3.49
C SER A 11 39.22 -21.85 -4.01
N THR A 12 38.19 -22.64 -3.70
CA THR A 12 36.78 -22.32 -3.84
C THR A 12 36.42 -21.11 -2.96
N SER A 13 36.64 -19.92 -3.48
CA SER A 13 35.95 -18.70 -3.05
C SER A 13 35.01 -18.29 -4.17
N SER A 14 33.81 -18.88 -4.15
CA SER A 14 32.66 -18.47 -4.94
C SER A 14 32.19 -17.09 -4.47
N SER A 15 32.97 -16.06 -4.79
CA SER A 15 32.50 -14.69 -4.82
C SER A 15 31.72 -14.52 -6.12
N SER A 16 30.47 -14.97 -6.13
CA SER A 16 29.51 -14.53 -7.14
C SER A 16 29.23 -13.05 -6.89
N VAL A 17 30.08 -12.19 -7.47
CA VAL A 17 29.72 -10.80 -7.77
C VAL A 17 28.66 -10.91 -8.86
N THR A 18 27.42 -11.11 -8.43
CA THR A 18 26.26 -10.89 -9.29
C THR A 18 26.27 -9.42 -9.63
N ALA A 19 26.53 -9.12 -10.90
CA ALA A 19 26.25 -7.83 -11.50
C ALA A 19 24.82 -7.42 -11.09
N GLN A 20 24.71 -6.39 -10.26
CA GLN A 20 23.43 -5.78 -9.90
C GLN A 20 22.87 -5.16 -11.18
N THR A 21 21.91 -5.84 -11.79
CA THR A 21 21.00 -5.25 -12.76
C THR A 21 20.31 -4.05 -12.13
N ASN A 22 20.03 -3.02 -12.95
CA ASN A 22 19.41 -1.73 -12.64
C ASN A 22 18.00 -1.81 -12.01
N GLY A 23 17.83 -2.54 -10.90
CA GLY A 23 16.59 -2.60 -10.15
C GLY A 23 16.68 -1.70 -8.92
N LEU A 24 15.71 -0.79 -8.78
CA LEU A 24 15.45 -0.13 -7.51
C LEU A 24 15.32 -1.18 -6.38
N PRO A 25 15.79 -0.89 -5.16
CA PRO A 25 15.60 -1.78 -4.02
C PRO A 25 14.11 -2.01 -3.76
N ILE A 26 13.74 -3.27 -3.48
CA ILE A 26 12.35 -3.65 -3.20
C ILE A 26 11.92 -3.07 -1.85
N PHE A 27 10.89 -2.23 -1.86
CA PHE A 27 10.32 -1.64 -0.63
C PHE A 27 9.21 -2.51 -0.05
N LYS A 28 9.57 -3.41 0.88
CA LYS A 28 8.56 -4.14 1.65
C LYS A 28 7.78 -3.20 2.60
N PRO A 29 6.52 -3.51 2.92
CA PRO A 29 5.81 -2.82 4.00
C PRO A 29 6.60 -2.89 5.30
N CYS A 30 6.71 -1.76 6.01
CA CYS A 30 7.44 -1.70 7.26
C CYS A 30 6.60 -2.28 8.40
N PRO A 31 7.11 -3.22 9.22
CA PRO A 31 6.37 -3.74 10.37
C PRO A 31 6.28 -2.74 11.53
N ARG A 32 7.10 -1.68 11.52
CA ARG A 32 7.15 -0.63 12.57
C ARG A 32 6.73 0.74 12.05
N SER A 33 5.66 0.79 11.25
CA SER A 33 5.10 2.03 10.70
C SER A 33 4.31 2.87 11.71
N ASN A 34 3.86 2.25 12.81
CA ASN A 34 3.15 2.91 13.89
C ASN A 34 4.08 3.24 15.05
N PHE A 35 3.74 4.26 15.85
CA PHE A 35 4.47 4.60 17.06
C PHE A 35 4.30 3.50 18.12
N VAL A 36 5.42 2.86 18.50
CA VAL A 36 5.46 1.80 19.51
C VAL A 36 6.62 2.05 20.46
N ALA A 37 6.38 1.90 21.77
CA ALA A 37 7.41 2.02 22.81
C ALA A 37 8.10 0.67 23.05
N GLY A 38 9.28 0.70 23.68
CA GLY A 38 10.00 -0.50 24.13
C GLY A 38 10.95 -1.14 23.11
N HIS A 39 11.08 -0.59 21.91
CA HIS A 39 12.12 -0.98 20.95
C HIS A 39 13.41 -0.18 21.20
N ASN A 40 14.54 -0.88 21.30
CA ASN A 40 15.87 -0.30 21.59
C ASN A 40 16.91 -0.59 20.48
N ASP A 41 16.48 -1.22 19.40
CA ASP A 41 17.28 -1.69 18.27
C ASP A 41 17.18 -0.75 17.04
N TRP A 42 16.90 0.53 17.27
CA TRP A 42 16.80 1.54 16.22
C TRP A 42 18.16 1.86 15.61
N LEU A 43 18.16 2.16 14.32
CA LEU A 43 19.31 2.61 13.55
C LEU A 43 19.06 4.03 13.07
N ALA A 44 20.11 4.80 12.81
CA ALA A 44 20.02 6.16 12.32
C ALA A 44 21.02 6.40 11.18
N VAL A 45 20.75 7.41 10.35
CA VAL A 45 21.74 7.91 9.39
C VAL A 45 22.78 8.69 10.17
N THR A 46 24.01 8.18 10.26
CA THR A 46 25.08 8.77 11.08
C THR A 46 26.23 9.35 10.25
N SER A 47 26.26 9.07 8.95
CA SER A 47 27.32 9.55 8.04
C SER A 47 26.75 9.89 6.67
N PRO A 48 27.27 10.92 5.99
CA PRO A 48 28.30 11.86 6.45
C PRO A 48 27.75 12.90 7.43
N LYS A 49 26.46 13.22 7.35
CA LYS A 49 25.76 14.09 8.30
C LYS A 49 24.86 13.25 9.21
N PRO A 50 24.96 13.39 10.54
CA PRO A 50 24.11 12.64 11.45
C PRO A 50 22.70 13.23 11.53
N PHE A 51 21.70 12.36 11.44
CA PHE A 51 20.29 12.64 11.67
C PHE A 51 19.79 11.72 12.79
N LEU A 52 19.99 12.14 14.05
CA LEU A 52 19.73 11.29 15.23
C LEU A 52 18.24 11.18 15.58
N ASP A 53 17.43 12.10 15.07
CA ASP A 53 15.97 12.08 15.16
C ASP A 53 15.32 11.32 13.99
N PHE A 54 16.12 10.59 13.21
CA PHE A 54 15.66 9.76 12.10
C PHE A 54 15.89 8.29 12.42
N ASP A 55 14.80 7.57 12.69
CA ASP A 55 14.81 6.20 13.18
C ASP A 55 14.46 5.19 12.08
N ILE A 56 15.33 4.19 11.92
CA ILE A 56 15.19 3.08 10.97
C ILE A 56 15.09 1.78 11.76
N CYS A 57 14.04 0.98 11.51
CA CYS A 57 13.93 -0.34 12.12
C CYS A 57 14.89 -1.36 11.45
N PRO A 58 15.29 -2.43 12.15
CA PRO A 58 16.17 -3.46 11.58
C PRO A 58 15.61 -4.11 10.31
N ASP A 59 14.29 -4.32 10.20
CA ASP A 59 13.67 -4.91 9.02
C ASP A 59 13.87 -4.06 7.76
N CYS A 60 13.68 -2.75 7.89
CA CYS A 60 13.92 -1.80 6.80
C CYS A 60 15.41 -1.71 6.45
N TYR A 61 16.28 -1.67 7.46
CA TYR A 61 17.73 -1.71 7.25
C TYR A 61 18.18 -2.97 6.48
N ASN A 62 17.80 -4.14 6.97
CA ASN A 62 18.18 -5.42 6.37
C ASN A 62 17.62 -5.59 4.95
N THR A 63 16.43 -5.07 4.68
CA THR A 63 15.79 -5.19 3.37
C THR A 63 16.34 -4.19 2.36
N SER A 64 16.56 -2.93 2.76
CA SER A 64 16.80 -1.83 1.81
C SER A 64 18.21 -1.27 1.83
N PHE A 65 18.99 -1.47 2.91
CA PHE A 65 20.28 -0.80 3.10
C PHE A 65 21.47 -1.75 3.29
N HIS A 66 21.30 -2.86 4.02
CA HIS A 66 22.39 -3.73 4.47
C HIS A 66 23.32 -4.20 3.34
N ASN A 67 22.77 -4.57 2.18
CA ASN A 67 23.55 -5.07 1.03
C ASN A 67 23.78 -3.99 -0.04
N THR A 68 23.82 -2.72 0.36
CA THR A 68 23.98 -1.58 -0.55
C THR A 68 25.16 -0.71 -0.13
N ARG A 69 25.55 0.24 -0.98
CA ARG A 69 26.58 1.25 -0.67
C ARG A 69 26.27 2.09 0.58
N TYR A 70 25.00 2.16 0.96
CA TYR A 70 24.52 2.96 2.08
C TYR A 70 24.64 2.27 3.43
N GLN A 71 25.08 1.01 3.49
CA GLN A 71 25.31 0.29 4.75
C GLN A 71 26.21 1.10 5.70
N ALA A 72 27.28 1.70 5.17
CA ALA A 72 28.22 2.49 5.96
C ALA A 72 27.68 3.86 6.43
N CYS A 73 26.55 4.31 5.88
CA CYS A 73 25.90 5.56 6.30
C CYS A 73 25.04 5.38 7.56
N ILE A 74 24.73 4.14 7.93
CA ILE A 74 23.76 3.80 8.97
C ILE A 74 24.46 3.09 10.12
N SER A 75 24.19 3.51 11.35
CA SER A 75 24.68 2.85 12.56
C SER A 75 23.64 2.92 13.68
N PRO A 76 23.83 2.19 14.80
CA PRO A 76 22.90 2.22 15.92
C PRO A 76 22.55 3.63 16.40
N SER A 77 21.25 3.88 16.53
CA SER A 77 20.69 5.13 17.08
C SER A 77 20.90 5.16 18.60
N PRO A 78 20.98 6.34 19.23
CA PRO A 78 20.93 6.46 20.68
C PRO A 78 19.71 5.75 21.26
N ALA A 79 19.87 5.13 22.43
CA ALA A 79 18.78 4.45 23.13
C ALA A 79 17.61 5.42 23.37
N LYS A 80 16.39 4.96 23.04
CA LYS A 80 15.17 5.72 23.27
C LYS A 80 14.73 5.56 24.72
N LEU A 81 14.04 6.56 25.25
CA LEU A 81 13.46 6.49 26.59
C LEU A 81 12.35 5.43 26.62
N GLU A 82 12.26 4.62 27.68
CA GLU A 82 11.39 3.42 27.76
C GLU A 82 9.91 3.69 27.45
N ASN A 83 9.42 4.92 27.63
CA ASN A 83 8.01 5.29 27.43
C ASN A 83 7.77 6.19 26.21
N VAL A 84 8.78 6.45 25.38
CA VAL A 84 8.61 7.24 24.15
C VAL A 84 8.30 6.29 23.01
N GLY A 85 7.11 6.44 22.43
CA GLY A 85 6.75 5.73 21.21
C GLY A 85 7.61 6.23 20.05
N THR A 86 8.22 5.30 19.33
CA THR A 86 9.01 5.57 18.12
C THR A 86 8.43 4.80 16.96
N LYS A 87 8.47 5.38 15.76
CA LYS A 87 8.13 4.70 14.50
C LYS A 87 9.34 4.71 13.57
N CYS A 88 9.35 3.82 12.59
CA CYS A 88 10.36 3.85 11.54
C CYS A 88 10.06 4.99 10.54
N ASP A 89 10.93 5.98 10.42
CA ASP A 89 10.77 7.08 9.46
C ASP A 89 10.90 6.59 8.01
N PHE A 90 11.63 5.49 7.78
CA PHE A 90 11.66 4.81 6.48
C PHE A 90 10.35 4.12 6.11
N SER A 91 9.35 4.10 6.99
CA SER A 91 7.98 3.74 6.63
C SER A 91 7.27 4.84 5.84
N GLU A 92 7.74 6.09 5.92
CA GLU A 92 7.14 7.21 5.20
C GLU A 92 7.46 7.17 3.71
N ARG A 93 6.44 7.42 2.90
CA ARG A 93 6.54 7.29 1.45
C ARG A 93 7.46 8.33 0.83
N TRP A 94 7.47 9.56 1.35
CA TRP A 94 8.39 10.60 0.89
C TRP A 94 9.86 10.24 1.11
N ILE A 95 10.16 9.63 2.26
CA ILE A 95 11.50 9.14 2.59
C ILE A 95 11.91 8.00 1.66
N ARG A 96 10.99 7.08 1.34
CA ARG A 96 11.24 6.00 0.36
C ARG A 96 11.48 6.55 -1.05
N ASN A 97 10.70 7.54 -1.48
CA ASN A 97 10.88 8.21 -2.77
C ASN A 97 12.25 8.91 -2.85
N ALA A 98 12.64 9.62 -1.79
CA ALA A 98 13.95 10.25 -1.68
C ALA A 98 15.09 9.23 -1.78
N PHE A 99 14.98 8.11 -1.07
CA PHE A 99 15.96 7.03 -1.13
C PHE A 99 16.02 6.36 -2.50
N ALA A 100 14.88 6.09 -3.13
CA ALA A 100 14.80 5.57 -4.49
C ALA A 100 15.53 6.48 -5.47
N TRP A 101 15.32 7.80 -5.36
CA TRP A 101 16.02 8.80 -6.18
C TRP A 101 17.52 8.81 -5.94
N LEU A 102 17.98 8.83 -4.67
CA LEU A 102 19.41 8.73 -4.33
C LEU A 102 20.06 7.49 -4.95
N PHE A 103 19.37 6.35 -4.88
CA PHE A 103 19.83 5.08 -5.44
C PHE A 103 19.96 5.14 -6.97
N ILE A 104 18.96 5.66 -7.68
CA ILE A 104 18.99 5.85 -9.14
C ILE A 104 20.15 6.78 -9.52
N GLN A 105 20.30 7.89 -8.81
CA GLN A 105 21.35 8.87 -9.05
C GLN A 105 22.74 8.43 -8.56
N CYS A 106 22.87 7.22 -8.01
CA CYS A 106 24.10 6.68 -7.45
C CYS A 106 24.78 7.63 -6.44
N GLN A 107 23.99 8.42 -5.69
CA GLN A 107 24.51 9.41 -4.75
C GLN A 107 25.31 8.74 -3.64
N PRO A 108 26.38 9.38 -3.13
CA PRO A 108 27.29 8.76 -2.17
C PRO A 108 26.73 8.74 -0.73
N ASP A 109 25.72 9.55 -0.44
CA ASP A 109 25.18 9.73 0.90
C ASP A 109 23.65 9.68 0.97
N LEU A 110 23.13 9.71 2.21
CA LEU A 110 21.71 9.69 2.53
C LEU A 110 21.19 11.06 3.02
N ASN A 111 21.88 12.15 2.72
CA ASN A 111 21.53 13.47 3.26
C ASN A 111 20.11 13.91 2.87
N LEU A 112 19.70 13.61 1.63
CA LEU A 112 18.36 13.95 1.14
C LEU A 112 17.25 13.33 2.00
N MET A 113 17.43 12.13 2.55
CA MET A 113 16.41 11.52 3.42
C MET A 113 16.19 12.35 4.68
N GLY A 114 17.28 12.79 5.33
CA GLY A 114 17.21 13.63 6.52
C GLY A 114 16.67 15.04 6.22
N GLU A 115 17.00 15.60 5.06
CA GLU A 115 16.44 16.88 4.60
C GLU A 115 14.93 16.77 4.36
N VAL A 116 14.47 15.68 3.72
CA VAL A 116 13.04 15.41 3.50
C VAL A 116 12.31 15.24 4.83
N ALA A 117 12.88 14.52 5.79
CA ALA A 117 12.29 14.37 7.13
C ALA A 117 12.19 15.71 7.89
N SER A 118 13.07 16.67 7.57
CA SER A 118 13.18 17.96 8.26
C SER A 118 12.45 19.11 7.57
N ILE A 119 11.64 18.84 6.54
CA ILE A 119 10.90 19.86 5.79
C ILE A 119 10.06 20.70 6.76
N GLN A 120 10.27 22.02 6.70
CA GLN A 120 9.44 22.98 7.42
C GLN A 120 8.13 23.18 6.65
N ARG A 121 7.02 22.88 7.31
CA ARG A 121 5.69 22.95 6.72
C ARG A 121 5.17 24.38 6.79
N ASP A 122 4.42 24.77 5.78
CA ASP A 122 3.73 26.05 5.74
C ASP A 122 2.47 26.05 6.63
N GLU A 123 1.70 27.14 6.57
CA GLU A 123 0.43 27.28 7.31
C GLU A 123 -0.62 26.23 6.93
N ASP A 124 -0.53 25.66 5.72
CA ASP A 124 -1.47 24.64 5.30
C ASP A 124 -1.11 23.32 6.01
N GLY A 125 0.16 22.97 6.18
CA GLY A 125 0.61 21.82 6.97
C GLY A 125 0.68 20.51 6.17
N VAL A 126 0.73 19.36 6.85
CA VAL A 126 0.91 18.02 6.23
C VAL A 126 -0.14 17.73 5.16
N CYS A 127 0.20 17.03 4.09
CA CYS A 127 -0.75 16.54 3.09
C CYS A 127 -2.00 15.91 3.74
N PRO A 128 -3.22 16.29 3.32
CA PRO A 128 -4.45 15.86 4.00
C PRO A 128 -4.69 14.35 3.87
N ASN A 129 -4.12 13.71 2.85
CA ASN A 129 -4.20 12.26 2.66
C ASN A 129 -3.42 11.46 3.73
N PHE A 130 -2.57 12.11 4.53
CA PHE A 130 -1.90 11.48 5.68
C PHE A 130 -2.67 11.62 6.99
N ASN A 131 -3.87 12.22 6.96
CA ASN A 131 -4.76 12.19 8.10
C ASN A 131 -5.49 10.85 8.16
N PHE A 132 -4.84 9.82 8.71
CA PHE A 132 -5.42 8.48 8.83
C PHE A 132 -6.67 8.40 9.70
N GLU A 133 -6.99 9.46 10.46
CA GLU A 133 -8.24 9.56 11.22
C GLU A 133 -9.42 10.04 10.38
N ASP A 134 -9.16 10.65 9.22
CA ASP A 134 -10.18 11.15 8.32
C ASP A 134 -11.03 10.00 7.75
N PRO A 135 -12.38 10.10 7.79
CA PRO A 135 -13.27 9.05 7.30
C PRO A 135 -13.09 8.71 5.82
N GLU A 136 -12.69 9.67 4.99
CA GLU A 136 -12.47 9.48 3.56
C GLU A 136 -11.14 8.76 3.31
N VAL A 137 -10.09 9.15 4.03
CA VAL A 137 -8.78 8.46 3.98
C VAL A 137 -8.91 7.00 4.44
N LYS A 138 -9.69 6.73 5.51
CA LYS A 138 -9.95 5.36 5.99
C LYS A 138 -10.62 4.46 4.95
N LYS A 139 -11.30 5.04 3.96
CA LYS A 139 -11.92 4.32 2.84
C LYS A 139 -11.02 4.24 1.59
N GLY A 140 -9.79 4.73 1.67
CA GLY A 140 -8.88 4.86 0.51
C GLY A 140 -9.22 6.02 -0.43
N GLY A 141 -10.10 6.94 0.01
CA GLY A 141 -10.46 8.14 -0.72
C GLY A 141 -9.51 9.31 -0.45
N ARG A 142 -9.90 10.48 -0.95
CA ARG A 142 -9.12 11.73 -0.79
C ARG A 142 -10.00 12.80 -0.15
N PRO A 143 -9.65 13.30 1.04
CA PRO A 143 -10.43 14.34 1.71
C PRO A 143 -10.35 15.66 0.94
N ALA A 144 -11.51 16.28 0.72
CA ALA A 144 -11.60 17.62 0.17
C ALA A 144 -11.36 18.66 1.27
N VAL A 145 -10.31 19.47 1.16
CA VAL A 145 -9.92 20.46 2.18
C VAL A 145 -9.65 21.83 1.59
N LYS A 146 -9.84 22.88 2.39
CA LYS A 146 -9.61 24.27 1.95
C LYS A 146 -8.15 24.67 2.17
N ARG A 147 -7.36 24.76 1.11
CA ARG A 147 -5.90 25.02 1.13
C ARG A 147 -5.40 25.69 -0.14
N THR A 148 -4.15 26.10 -0.14
CA THR A 148 -3.43 26.50 -1.35
C THR A 148 -3.15 25.25 -2.19
N TRP A 149 -3.65 25.24 -3.42
CA TRP A 149 -3.48 24.13 -4.35
C TRP A 149 -2.54 24.52 -5.48
N TYR A 150 -1.88 23.52 -6.04
CA TYR A 150 -0.93 23.68 -7.12
C TYR A 150 -1.27 22.72 -8.25
N CYS A 151 -1.10 23.18 -9.48
CA CYS A 151 -1.21 22.36 -10.68
C CYS A 151 0.09 22.45 -11.47
N LEU A 152 0.34 21.47 -12.34
CA LEU A 152 1.42 21.60 -13.31
C LEU A 152 1.12 22.76 -14.27
N GLN A 153 2.14 23.51 -14.65
CA GLN A 153 2.03 24.51 -15.71
C GLN A 153 2.53 23.92 -17.02
N ASP A 154 1.68 23.89 -18.04
CA ASP A 154 2.06 23.44 -19.37
C ASP A 154 3.03 24.46 -20.00
N PRO A 155 4.28 24.08 -20.30
CA PRO A 155 5.28 25.02 -20.79
C PRO A 155 4.98 25.49 -22.22
N LYS A 156 4.13 24.78 -22.98
CA LYS A 156 3.76 25.14 -24.35
C LYS A 156 2.65 26.17 -24.38
N THR A 157 1.65 26.02 -23.52
CA THR A 157 0.46 26.89 -23.51
C THR A 157 0.50 27.94 -22.40
N GLY A 158 1.32 27.74 -21.36
CA GLY A 158 1.35 28.54 -20.14
C GLY A 158 0.18 28.25 -19.18
N THR A 159 -0.75 27.37 -19.56
CA THR A 159 -1.97 27.07 -18.79
C THR A 159 -1.72 26.04 -17.70
N LEU A 160 -2.56 26.05 -16.66
CA LEU A 160 -2.54 25.01 -15.63
C LEU A 160 -3.18 23.72 -16.16
N VAL A 161 -2.60 22.58 -15.75
CA VAL A 161 -3.15 21.23 -15.97
C VAL A 161 -4.06 20.91 -14.78
N GLU A 162 -5.35 21.22 -14.92
CA GLU A 162 -6.33 21.17 -13.82
C GLU A 162 -6.77 19.74 -13.46
N GLU A 163 -6.42 18.74 -14.28
CA GLU A 163 -6.71 17.33 -14.02
C GLU A 163 -5.92 16.77 -12.83
N LEU A 164 -4.84 17.44 -12.41
CA LEU A 164 -4.04 17.06 -11.25
C LEU A 164 -3.80 18.25 -10.31
N THR A 165 -4.12 18.02 -9.05
CA THR A 165 -3.99 18.96 -7.94
C THR A 165 -3.05 18.42 -6.86
N ALA A 166 -2.09 19.24 -6.45
CA ALA A 166 -1.12 18.94 -5.40
C ALA A 166 -1.24 19.96 -4.26
N CYS A 167 -1.13 19.51 -3.01
CA CYS A 167 -1.01 20.40 -1.86
C CYS A 167 0.43 20.94 -1.73
N SER A 168 0.61 22.03 -0.98
CA SER A 168 1.91 22.66 -0.72
C SER A 168 2.96 21.68 -0.18
N ASP A 169 2.59 20.84 0.79
CA ASP A 169 3.45 19.81 1.38
C ASP A 169 4.01 18.88 0.29
N CYS A 170 3.16 18.31 -0.57
CA CYS A 170 3.62 17.43 -1.65
C CYS A 170 4.53 18.15 -2.65
N VAL A 171 4.20 19.39 -3.00
CA VAL A 171 5.01 20.20 -3.92
C VAL A 171 6.39 20.48 -3.34
N GLU A 172 6.49 20.74 -2.04
CA GLU A 172 7.77 21.02 -1.38
C GLU A 172 8.67 19.79 -1.34
N HIS A 173 8.10 18.62 -1.07
CA HIS A 173 8.81 17.36 -1.17
C HIS A 173 9.33 17.08 -2.59
N ILE A 174 8.51 17.31 -3.62
CA ILE A 174 8.91 17.12 -5.02
C ILE A 174 10.04 18.07 -5.39
N LYS A 175 9.97 19.34 -4.99
CA LYS A 175 11.04 20.33 -5.24
C LYS A 175 12.36 19.91 -4.57
N LEU A 176 12.30 19.37 -3.36
CA LEU A 176 13.48 18.95 -2.63
C LEU A 176 14.10 17.69 -3.24
N ILE A 177 13.27 16.69 -3.58
CA ILE A 177 13.74 15.43 -4.18
C ILE A 177 14.24 15.64 -5.61
N PHE A 178 13.56 16.47 -6.41
CA PHE A 178 13.92 16.76 -7.80
C PHE A 178 14.19 18.26 -8.02
N PRO A 179 15.35 18.79 -7.60
CA PRO A 179 15.63 20.23 -7.70
C PRO A 179 15.58 20.78 -9.14
N CYS A 180 15.93 19.96 -10.15
CA CYS A 180 15.84 20.33 -11.56
C CYS A 180 14.39 20.57 -12.04
N LEU A 181 13.40 20.06 -11.31
CA LEU A 181 11.97 20.25 -11.57
C LEU A 181 11.36 21.38 -10.73
N LYS A 182 12.18 22.23 -10.11
CA LYS A 182 11.67 23.39 -9.38
C LYS A 182 10.81 24.28 -10.28
N SER A 183 9.67 24.73 -9.75
CA SER A 183 8.72 25.63 -10.43
C SER A 183 7.94 25.00 -11.60
N ILE A 184 7.85 23.67 -11.71
CA ILE A 184 6.88 23.05 -12.65
C ILE A 184 5.44 23.12 -12.13
N PHE A 185 5.28 23.29 -10.81
CA PHE A 185 4.01 23.51 -10.15
C PHE A 185 3.78 25.00 -9.95
N ALA A 186 2.59 25.47 -10.32
CA ALA A 186 2.14 26.84 -10.12
C ALA A 186 0.88 26.86 -9.22
N PRO A 187 0.73 27.86 -8.34
CA PRO A 187 -0.42 27.96 -7.47
C PRO A 187 -1.70 28.22 -8.29
N VAL A 188 -2.78 27.54 -7.93
CA VAL A 188 -4.11 27.76 -8.50
C VAL A 188 -4.70 29.05 -7.93
N ALA A 189 -5.46 29.78 -8.76
CA ALA A 189 -6.15 31.01 -8.38
C ALA A 189 -5.27 32.00 -7.58
N ASP A 190 -4.05 32.22 -8.07
CA ASP A 190 -3.06 33.13 -7.48
C ASP A 190 -2.75 32.84 -5.99
N GLY A 191 -2.84 31.58 -5.58
CA GLY A 191 -2.54 31.14 -4.21
C GLY A 191 -3.72 31.29 -3.24
N GLN A 192 -4.94 31.52 -3.73
CA GLN A 192 -6.12 31.50 -2.88
C GLN A 192 -6.38 30.10 -2.32
N LYS A 193 -6.87 30.05 -1.07
CA LYS A 193 -7.28 28.79 -0.45
C LYS A 193 -8.61 28.31 -1.03
N LEU A 194 -8.59 27.23 -1.79
CA LEU A 194 -9.75 26.63 -2.46
C LEU A 194 -10.04 25.23 -1.89
N LEU A 195 -11.26 24.73 -2.10
CA LEU A 195 -11.64 23.37 -1.75
C LEU A 195 -11.23 22.41 -2.88
N ALA A 196 -10.28 21.51 -2.63
CA ALA A 196 -9.90 20.44 -3.56
C ALA A 196 -9.27 19.25 -2.82
N THR A 197 -8.74 18.27 -3.55
CA THR A 197 -8.09 17.05 -3.03
C THR A 197 -6.62 16.98 -3.45
N CYS A 198 -5.78 16.15 -2.83
CA CYS A 198 -4.41 15.96 -3.29
C CYS A 198 -4.23 14.65 -4.07
N ASP A 199 -3.69 14.73 -5.29
CA ASP A 199 -3.44 13.57 -6.17
C ASP A 199 -2.07 12.90 -5.95
N MET A 200 -1.11 13.56 -5.29
CA MET A 200 0.27 13.08 -5.24
C MET A 200 0.49 11.91 -4.27
N MET A 201 -0.28 11.82 -3.18
CA MET A 201 -0.02 10.87 -2.09
C MET A 201 -1.31 10.18 -1.65
N THR A 202 -1.85 9.28 -2.46
CA THR A 202 -3.04 8.50 -2.10
C THR A 202 -2.67 7.14 -1.51
N ILE A 203 -3.59 6.58 -0.72
CA ILE A 203 -3.45 5.29 -0.02
C ILE A 203 -4.50 4.33 -0.60
N GLY A 204 -4.26 3.02 -0.49
CA GLY A 204 -5.20 2.00 -0.96
C GLY A 204 -5.14 1.84 -2.48
N ASP A 205 -6.29 1.74 -3.14
CA ASP A 205 -6.32 1.44 -4.58
C ASP A 205 -5.68 2.53 -5.44
N GLY A 206 -5.68 3.79 -4.99
CA GLY A 206 -5.01 4.89 -5.69
C GLY A 206 -3.49 4.90 -5.59
N GLU A 207 -2.91 4.09 -4.69
CA GLU A 207 -1.48 4.12 -4.41
C GLU A 207 -0.64 3.90 -5.67
N ALA A 208 -1.05 2.97 -6.55
CA ALA A 208 -0.36 2.66 -7.79
C ALA A 208 -0.30 3.88 -8.74
N ARG A 209 -1.39 4.63 -8.88
CA ARG A 209 -1.43 5.82 -9.75
C ARG A 209 -0.48 6.91 -9.26
N CYS A 210 -0.37 7.08 -7.93
CA CYS A 210 0.62 8.00 -7.37
C CYS A 210 2.06 7.56 -7.64
N LEU A 211 2.37 6.26 -7.60
CA LEU A 211 3.69 5.75 -8.00
C LEU A 211 3.95 6.05 -9.47
N GLU A 212 2.98 5.83 -10.35
CA GLU A 212 3.10 6.14 -11.78
C GLU A 212 3.40 7.64 -12.02
N TYR A 213 2.80 8.55 -11.23
CA TYR A 213 3.14 9.98 -11.26
C TYR A 213 4.57 10.26 -10.77
N PHE A 214 5.02 9.61 -9.69
CA PHE A 214 6.40 9.75 -9.21
C PHE A 214 7.43 9.20 -10.19
N ASP A 215 7.17 8.04 -10.78
CA ASP A 215 8.04 7.45 -11.79
C ASP A 215 8.14 8.37 -13.01
N SER A 216 7.03 9.00 -13.41
CA SER A 216 7.01 10.00 -14.48
C SER A 216 7.83 11.25 -14.10
N LEU A 217 7.70 11.75 -12.87
CA LEU A 217 8.52 12.86 -12.35
C LEU A 217 10.01 12.50 -12.33
N ALA A 218 10.37 11.32 -11.83
CA ALA A 218 11.74 10.84 -11.74
C ALA A 218 12.36 10.66 -13.14
N SER A 219 11.59 10.11 -14.09
CA SER A 219 12.01 9.97 -15.50
C SER A 219 12.29 11.33 -16.15
N VAL A 220 11.40 12.30 -15.96
CA VAL A 220 11.59 13.68 -16.45
C VAL A 220 12.79 14.35 -15.77
N ALA A 221 12.98 14.16 -14.45
CA ALA A 221 14.12 14.68 -13.72
C ALA A 221 15.43 14.10 -14.24
N GLN A 222 15.49 12.78 -14.48
CA GLN A 222 16.65 12.10 -15.02
C GLN A 222 16.98 12.60 -16.43
N ALA A 223 15.99 12.63 -17.33
CA ALA A 223 16.17 13.16 -18.68
C ALA A 223 16.63 14.63 -18.68
N THR A 224 16.13 15.44 -17.73
CA THR A 224 16.56 16.84 -17.56
C THR A 224 18.03 16.93 -17.15
N LEU A 225 18.49 16.07 -16.24
CA LEU A 225 19.89 16.04 -15.81
C LEU A 225 20.83 15.56 -16.91
N GLU A 226 20.39 14.59 -17.73
CA GLU A 226 21.18 14.03 -18.83
C GLU A 226 21.28 14.99 -20.02
N THR A 227 20.18 15.66 -20.38
CA THR A 227 20.10 16.51 -21.58
C THR A 227 20.33 18.00 -21.30
N GLY A 228 20.24 18.43 -20.05
CA GLY A 228 20.22 19.84 -19.65
C GLY A 228 18.92 20.57 -20.03
N THR A 229 17.96 19.89 -20.67
CA THR A 229 16.70 20.48 -21.13
C THR A 229 15.55 19.95 -20.30
N ARG A 230 14.78 20.84 -19.69
CA ARG A 230 13.61 20.47 -18.90
C ARG A 230 12.37 20.36 -19.78
N ASP A 231 12.10 19.15 -20.27
CA ASP A 231 10.86 18.82 -20.99
C ASP A 231 9.90 18.02 -20.10
N ILE A 232 8.82 18.67 -19.65
CA ILE A 232 7.78 18.03 -18.84
C ILE A 232 6.58 17.56 -19.67
N THR A 233 6.64 17.66 -20.99
CA THR A 233 5.55 17.25 -21.89
C THR A 233 5.10 15.80 -21.64
N PRO A 234 5.99 14.80 -21.50
CA PRO A 234 5.57 13.41 -21.28
C PRO A 234 4.77 13.23 -19.98
N LEU A 235 5.15 13.94 -18.91
CA LEU A 235 4.43 13.94 -17.64
C LEU A 235 3.03 14.55 -17.79
N ILE A 236 2.91 15.66 -18.51
CA ILE A 236 1.63 16.34 -18.75
C ILE A 236 0.71 15.46 -19.59
N GLU A 237 1.21 14.86 -20.65
CA GLU A 237 0.43 13.95 -21.50
C GLU A 237 -0.06 12.74 -20.70
N TYR A 238 0.80 12.19 -19.84
CA TYR A 238 0.42 11.12 -18.93
C TYR A 238 -0.71 11.55 -17.98
N ILE A 239 -0.59 12.72 -17.35
CA ILE A 239 -1.60 13.24 -16.41
C ILE A 239 -2.92 13.52 -17.12
N LYS A 240 -2.92 14.22 -18.26
CA LYS A 240 -4.13 14.50 -19.04
C LYS A 240 -4.84 13.22 -19.48
N THR A 241 -4.09 12.15 -19.73
CA THR A 241 -4.65 10.84 -20.10
C THR A 241 -5.24 10.10 -18.90
N TRP A 242 -4.52 10.06 -17.78
CA TRP A 242 -4.85 9.13 -16.68
C TRP A 242 -5.55 9.78 -15.49
N ALA A 243 -5.28 11.05 -15.16
CA ALA A 243 -5.89 11.68 -13.99
C ALA A 243 -7.43 11.77 -14.05
N PRO A 244 -8.07 12.00 -15.23
CA PRO A 244 -9.54 11.94 -15.34
C PRO A 244 -10.12 10.53 -15.23
N VAL A 245 -9.30 9.49 -15.40
CA VAL A 245 -9.75 8.10 -15.45
C VAL A 245 -9.87 7.56 -14.01
N PRO A 246 -11.09 7.15 -13.57
CA PRO A 246 -11.28 6.58 -12.24
C PRO A 246 -10.38 5.36 -12.02
N ILE A 247 -9.79 5.30 -10.84
CA ILE A 247 -8.95 4.17 -10.44
C ILE A 247 -9.84 2.93 -10.26
N CYS A 248 -9.39 1.82 -10.84
CA CYS A 248 -10.03 0.52 -10.73
C CYS A 248 -10.15 0.12 -9.26
N GLN A 249 -11.37 -0.03 -8.76
CA GLN A 249 -11.65 -0.49 -7.40
C GLN A 249 -11.55 -2.01 -7.26
N LYS A 250 -10.87 -2.67 -8.22
CA LYS A 250 -10.60 -4.10 -8.27
C LYS A 250 -11.89 -4.94 -8.12
N GLY A 251 -11.93 -5.79 -7.10
CA GLY A 251 -13.07 -6.64 -6.76
C GLY A 251 -14.21 -5.93 -6.04
N ASN A 252 -14.16 -4.61 -5.87
CA ASN A 252 -15.25 -3.85 -5.26
C ASN A 252 -16.27 -3.40 -6.32
N ALA A 253 -17.54 -3.38 -5.95
CA ALA A 253 -18.61 -2.90 -6.81
C ALA A 253 -18.56 -1.37 -6.96
N VAL A 254 -18.57 -0.87 -8.20
CA VAL A 254 -18.58 0.56 -8.53
C VAL A 254 -19.86 0.96 -9.25
N ALA A 255 -20.41 2.12 -8.90
CA ALA A 255 -21.59 2.69 -9.53
C ALA A 255 -21.28 4.08 -10.11
N GLY A 256 -22.06 4.50 -11.12
CA GLY A 256 -21.90 5.82 -11.74
C GLY A 256 -20.60 6.00 -12.53
N GLN A 257 -19.93 4.92 -12.92
CA GLN A 257 -18.72 4.92 -13.75
C GLN A 257 -19.00 4.24 -15.10
N LYS A 258 -18.18 4.53 -16.11
CA LYS A 258 -18.24 3.82 -17.40
C LYS A 258 -17.95 2.35 -17.18
N ARG A 259 -18.86 1.52 -17.68
CA ARG A 259 -18.76 0.07 -17.71
C ARG A 259 -18.59 -0.37 -19.16
N TYR A 260 -17.59 -1.18 -19.42
CA TYR A 260 -17.37 -1.84 -20.70
C TYR A 260 -17.83 -3.29 -20.57
N SER A 261 -18.65 -3.79 -21.50
CA SER A 261 -19.23 -5.13 -21.44
C SER A 261 -19.40 -5.78 -22.82
N LEU A 262 -19.65 -7.09 -22.82
CA LEU A 262 -19.90 -7.90 -24.02
C LEU A 262 -21.30 -8.54 -23.94
N PRO A 263 -22.38 -7.76 -24.08
CA PRO A 263 -23.73 -8.22 -23.70
C PRO A 263 -24.20 -9.46 -24.46
N THR A 264 -23.79 -9.63 -25.71
CA THR A 264 -24.24 -10.77 -26.56
C THR A 264 -23.38 -12.01 -26.39
N THR A 265 -22.05 -11.86 -26.27
CA THR A 265 -21.12 -12.99 -26.27
C THR A 265 -20.71 -13.43 -24.88
N ILE A 266 -20.47 -12.49 -23.97
CA ILE A 266 -20.03 -12.72 -22.59
C ILE A 266 -20.73 -11.73 -21.66
N PRO A 267 -22.04 -11.89 -21.41
CA PRO A 267 -22.82 -10.95 -20.59
C PRO A 267 -22.32 -10.84 -19.15
N GLU A 268 -21.58 -11.83 -18.66
CA GLU A 268 -20.98 -11.83 -17.34
C GLU A 268 -19.73 -10.92 -17.25
N PHE A 269 -19.15 -10.54 -18.39
CA PHE A 269 -17.92 -9.74 -18.45
C PHE A 269 -18.21 -8.25 -18.28
N THR A 270 -17.47 -7.63 -17.36
CA THR A 270 -17.44 -6.18 -17.20
C THR A 270 -16.02 -5.67 -16.92
N ALA A 271 -15.68 -4.49 -17.46
CA ALA A 271 -14.43 -3.81 -17.21
C ALA A 271 -14.67 -2.32 -16.92
N CYS A 272 -13.87 -1.76 -16.00
CA CYS A 272 -13.84 -0.31 -15.77
C CYS A 272 -13.02 0.41 -16.85
N GLU A 273 -13.11 1.74 -16.90
CA GLU A 273 -12.38 2.56 -17.87
C GLU A 273 -10.86 2.41 -17.79
N GLU A 274 -10.28 2.34 -16.59
CA GLU A 274 -8.85 2.10 -16.44
C GLU A 274 -8.42 0.78 -17.07
N CYS A 275 -9.09 -0.32 -16.73
CA CYS A 275 -8.74 -1.63 -17.27
C CYS A 275 -9.03 -1.74 -18.77
N TYR A 276 -10.05 -1.04 -19.28
CA TYR A 276 -10.27 -0.92 -20.72
C TYR A 276 -9.05 -0.28 -21.40
N LEU A 277 -8.60 0.87 -20.92
CA LEU A 277 -7.45 1.59 -21.49
C LEU A 277 -6.14 0.78 -21.36
N LYS A 278 -5.93 0.08 -20.24
CA LYS A 278 -4.70 -0.71 -20.00
C LYS A 278 -4.66 -2.03 -20.77
N HIS A 279 -5.79 -2.72 -20.95
CA HIS A 279 -5.79 -4.12 -21.39
C HIS A 279 -6.62 -4.43 -22.64
N ILE A 280 -7.55 -3.55 -23.01
CA ILE A 280 -8.45 -3.77 -24.15
C ILE A 280 -8.11 -2.84 -25.31
N ALA A 281 -8.04 -1.53 -25.04
CA ALA A 281 -7.76 -0.52 -26.05
C ALA A 281 -6.47 -0.78 -26.86
N PRO A 282 -5.36 -1.27 -26.27
CA PRO A 282 -4.16 -1.59 -27.04
C PRO A 282 -4.39 -2.64 -28.14
N ASN A 283 -5.36 -3.54 -27.97
CA ASN A 283 -5.66 -4.57 -28.97
C ASN A 283 -6.38 -4.00 -30.21
N LEU A 284 -6.96 -2.79 -30.13
CA LEU A 284 -7.53 -2.11 -31.30
C LEU A 284 -6.46 -1.71 -32.32
N ALA A 285 -5.21 -1.55 -31.89
CA ALA A 285 -4.09 -1.23 -32.76
C ALA A 285 -3.56 -2.47 -33.53
N MET A 286 -4.02 -3.68 -33.21
CA MET A 286 -3.68 -4.88 -33.96
C MET A 286 -4.34 -4.89 -35.35
N SER A 287 -3.68 -5.50 -36.33
CA SER A 287 -4.20 -5.61 -37.70
C SER A 287 -4.28 -7.09 -38.14
N PRO A 288 -5.48 -7.68 -38.28
CA PRO A 288 -6.79 -7.09 -37.94
C PRO A 288 -7.02 -7.02 -36.42
N PRO A 289 -7.89 -6.12 -35.94
CA PRO A 289 -8.27 -6.08 -34.53
C PRO A 289 -9.07 -7.35 -34.16
N PRO A 290 -8.91 -7.88 -32.94
CA PRO A 290 -9.67 -9.06 -32.50
C PRO A 290 -11.18 -8.83 -32.53
N ILE A 291 -11.94 -9.84 -32.98
CA ILE A 291 -13.41 -9.77 -33.10
C ILE A 291 -14.07 -9.52 -31.74
N ILE A 292 -13.53 -10.11 -30.66
CA ILE A 292 -14.03 -9.88 -29.30
C ILE A 292 -14.00 -8.39 -28.92
N VAL A 293 -13.02 -7.63 -29.39
CA VAL A 293 -12.87 -6.20 -29.07
C VAL A 293 -13.87 -5.36 -29.86
N SER A 294 -14.18 -5.72 -31.11
CA SER A 294 -15.15 -4.98 -31.93
C SER A 294 -16.61 -5.14 -31.46
N GLN A 295 -16.88 -6.14 -30.62
CA GLN A 295 -18.20 -6.37 -30.02
C GLN A 295 -18.40 -5.66 -28.67
N LEU A 296 -17.35 -5.02 -28.15
CA LEU A 296 -17.38 -4.35 -26.85
C LEU A 296 -18.32 -3.14 -26.91
N GLN A 297 -19.18 -3.02 -25.90
CA GLN A 297 -20.06 -1.87 -25.71
C GLN A 297 -19.70 -1.19 -24.40
N TYR A 298 -20.05 0.10 -24.28
CA TYR A 298 -19.96 0.81 -23.01
C TYR A 298 -21.28 1.47 -22.64
N ASP A 299 -21.55 1.52 -21.35
CA ASP A 299 -22.67 2.22 -20.76
C ASP A 299 -22.27 2.86 -19.42
N MET A 300 -23.17 3.66 -18.84
CA MET A 300 -23.04 4.17 -17.48
C MET A 300 -24.22 3.64 -16.68
N PRO A 301 -24.02 2.56 -15.90
CA PRO A 301 -25.08 1.98 -15.09
C PRO A 301 -25.72 3.01 -14.17
N ALA A 302 -27.05 2.97 -14.06
CA ALA A 302 -27.81 3.87 -13.20
C ALA A 302 -27.33 3.80 -11.74
N THR A 303 -27.49 4.90 -11.02
CA THR A 303 -27.09 5.03 -9.61
C THR A 303 -27.74 3.90 -8.78
N GLY A 304 -26.92 2.98 -8.27
CA GLY A 304 -27.35 1.80 -7.49
C GLY A 304 -27.13 0.44 -8.16
N ALA A 305 -26.96 0.38 -9.48
CA ALA A 305 -26.57 -0.84 -10.20
C ALA A 305 -25.05 -0.86 -10.39
N GLY A 306 -24.33 -1.30 -9.36
CA GLY A 306 -22.86 -1.40 -9.43
C GLY A 306 -22.38 -2.54 -10.32
N PHE A 307 -21.13 -2.47 -10.77
CA PHE A 307 -20.43 -3.58 -11.42
C PHE A 307 -19.06 -3.79 -10.78
N MET A 308 -18.51 -5.00 -10.91
CA MET A 308 -17.16 -5.34 -10.46
C MET A 308 -16.28 -5.48 -11.69
N CYS A 309 -15.10 -4.86 -11.71
CA CYS A 309 -14.20 -5.07 -12.84
C CYS A 309 -13.76 -6.53 -12.87
N ASP A 310 -13.64 -7.16 -14.04
CA ASP A 310 -13.09 -8.51 -14.18
C ASP A 310 -11.58 -8.46 -14.45
N LEU A 311 -11.14 -7.42 -15.16
CA LEU A 311 -9.75 -7.26 -15.57
C LEU A 311 -8.81 -6.70 -14.49
N PHE A 312 -9.21 -6.66 -13.22
CA PHE A 312 -8.26 -6.41 -12.13
C PHE A 312 -7.40 -7.66 -11.83
N SER A 313 -7.95 -8.84 -12.11
CA SER A 313 -7.27 -10.12 -11.92
C SER A 313 -6.21 -10.32 -13.01
N PRO A 314 -4.91 -10.47 -12.65
CA PRO A 314 -3.86 -10.78 -13.63
C PRO A 314 -4.16 -12.05 -14.43
N ARG A 315 -4.82 -13.03 -13.81
CA ARG A 315 -5.23 -14.27 -14.47
C ARG A 315 -6.31 -14.04 -15.53
N LEU A 316 -7.34 -13.23 -15.23
CA LEU A 316 -8.35 -12.87 -16.21
C LEU A 316 -7.79 -11.96 -17.31
N GLN A 317 -6.82 -11.10 -17.01
CA GLN A 317 -6.09 -10.34 -18.03
C GLN A 317 -5.37 -11.28 -19.00
N GLN A 318 -4.72 -12.35 -18.51
CA GLN A 318 -4.08 -13.33 -19.37
C GLN A 318 -5.09 -14.08 -20.24
N TYR A 319 -6.19 -14.55 -19.66
CA TYR A 319 -7.23 -15.22 -20.43
C TYR A 319 -7.87 -14.31 -21.48
N TRP A 320 -8.02 -13.03 -21.17
CA TRP A 320 -8.48 -12.04 -22.13
C TRP A 320 -7.51 -11.89 -23.30
N LYS A 321 -6.20 -11.77 -23.02
CA LYS A 321 -5.16 -11.74 -24.06
C LYS A 321 -5.19 -12.99 -24.93
N ASP A 322 -5.29 -14.17 -24.33
CA ASP A 322 -5.36 -15.44 -25.05
C ASP A 322 -6.60 -15.50 -25.97
N ALA A 323 -7.75 -15.04 -25.47
CA ALA A 323 -8.99 -15.00 -26.24
C ALA A 323 -8.97 -13.96 -27.37
N ALA A 324 -8.34 -12.82 -27.14
CA ALA A 324 -8.13 -11.80 -28.17
C ALA A 324 -7.22 -12.32 -29.30
N LEU A 325 -6.21 -13.14 -28.98
CA LEU A 325 -5.29 -13.73 -29.96
C LEU A 325 -5.89 -14.91 -30.72
N THR A 326 -6.62 -15.79 -30.03
CA THR A 326 -7.13 -17.05 -30.61
C THR A 326 -8.57 -16.97 -31.09
N ASN A 327 -9.28 -15.89 -30.76
CA ASN A 327 -10.72 -15.73 -30.94
C ASN A 327 -11.55 -16.80 -30.18
N ASP A 328 -10.97 -17.46 -29.18
CA ASP A 328 -11.65 -18.44 -28.34
C ASP A 328 -12.41 -17.77 -27.17
N VAL A 329 -13.49 -17.10 -27.54
CA VAL A 329 -14.39 -16.39 -26.62
C VAL A 329 -15.09 -17.37 -25.66
N ALA A 330 -15.35 -18.61 -26.11
CA ALA A 330 -16.06 -19.63 -25.34
C ALA A 330 -15.23 -20.08 -24.12
N THR A 331 -13.94 -20.37 -24.33
CA THR A 331 -13.04 -20.75 -23.24
C THR A 331 -12.86 -19.62 -22.24
N TYR A 332 -12.76 -18.36 -22.70
CA TYR A 332 -12.70 -17.21 -21.81
C TYR A 332 -13.94 -17.11 -20.93
N ARG A 333 -15.13 -17.18 -21.52
CA ARG A 333 -16.41 -17.13 -20.78
C ARG A 333 -16.51 -18.25 -19.76
N GLN A 334 -16.12 -19.47 -20.12
CA GLN A 334 -16.13 -20.61 -19.20
C GLN A 334 -15.23 -20.36 -17.98
N LYS A 335 -14.01 -19.84 -18.20
CA LYS A 335 -13.06 -19.51 -17.13
C LYS A 335 -13.56 -18.37 -16.24
N LEU A 336 -14.18 -17.34 -16.84
CA LEU A 336 -14.80 -16.23 -16.11
C LEU A 336 -15.95 -16.71 -15.21
N ILE A 337 -16.87 -17.50 -15.74
CA ILE A 337 -18.00 -18.05 -14.97
C ILE A 337 -17.50 -18.94 -13.83
N ALA A 338 -16.52 -19.82 -14.11
CA ALA A 338 -15.94 -20.69 -13.08
C ALA A 338 -15.34 -19.87 -11.94
N ARG A 339 -14.61 -18.80 -12.25
CA ARG A 339 -14.06 -17.87 -11.25
C ARG A 339 -15.15 -17.16 -10.47
N ASN A 340 -16.17 -16.63 -11.14
CA ASN A 340 -17.27 -15.89 -10.48
C ASN A 340 -18.06 -16.80 -9.54
N ASN A 341 -18.31 -18.06 -9.93
CA ASN A 341 -18.92 -19.07 -9.06
C ASN A 341 -18.03 -19.35 -7.83
N LYS A 342 -16.71 -19.48 -8.02
CA LYS A 342 -15.79 -19.68 -6.90
C LYS A 342 -15.75 -18.49 -5.96
N MET A 343 -15.75 -17.27 -6.50
CA MET A 343 -15.80 -16.04 -5.71
C MET A 343 -17.05 -16.01 -4.82
N GLN A 344 -18.22 -16.35 -5.37
CA GLN A 344 -19.46 -16.43 -4.61
C GLN A 344 -19.39 -17.49 -3.50
N GLU A 345 -18.83 -18.66 -3.81
CA GLU A 345 -18.61 -19.74 -2.83
C GLU A 345 -17.74 -19.26 -1.66
N ILE A 346 -16.57 -18.66 -1.96
CA ILE A 346 -15.62 -18.17 -0.95
C ILE A 346 -16.22 -17.03 -0.14
N ASN A 347 -16.89 -16.06 -0.78
CA ASN A 347 -17.54 -14.96 -0.06
C ASN A 347 -18.59 -15.46 0.93
N LEU A 348 -19.37 -16.49 0.55
CA LEU A 348 -20.34 -17.11 1.44
C LEU A 348 -19.67 -17.87 2.60
N GLN A 349 -18.54 -18.53 2.36
CA GLN A 349 -17.78 -19.21 3.40
C GLN A 349 -17.14 -18.21 4.37
N LEU A 350 -16.47 -17.17 3.87
CA LEU A 350 -15.89 -16.08 4.68
C LEU A 350 -16.96 -15.36 5.49
N GLY A 351 -18.13 -15.08 4.89
CA GLY A 351 -19.27 -14.49 5.59
C GLY A 351 -19.72 -15.33 6.80
N ARG A 352 -19.80 -16.66 6.64
CA ARG A 352 -20.14 -17.59 7.73
C ARG A 352 -19.05 -17.63 8.80
N MET A 353 -17.79 -17.76 8.42
CA MET A 353 -16.67 -17.79 9.37
C MET A 353 -16.54 -16.49 10.16
N LYS A 354 -16.80 -15.33 9.53
CA LYS A 354 -16.79 -14.03 10.20
C LYS A 354 -17.87 -13.93 11.28
N GLN A 355 -19.07 -14.45 11.02
CA GLN A 355 -20.13 -14.52 12.02
C GLN A 355 -19.75 -15.47 13.17
N GLU A 356 -19.21 -16.65 12.86
CA GLU A 356 -18.72 -17.60 13.85
C GLU A 356 -17.62 -16.99 14.75
N TYR A 357 -16.63 -16.33 14.15
CA TYR A 357 -15.57 -15.62 14.85
C TYR A 357 -16.13 -14.58 15.85
N GLN A 358 -17.08 -13.76 15.40
CA GLN A 358 -17.71 -12.75 16.26
C GLN A 358 -18.47 -13.38 17.44
N GLN A 359 -19.19 -14.49 17.20
CA GLN A 359 -19.89 -15.21 18.26
C GLN A 359 -18.92 -15.82 19.28
N LEU A 360 -17.83 -16.46 18.83
CA LEU A 360 -16.81 -17.04 19.69
C LEU A 360 -16.11 -15.96 20.54
N LYS A 361 -15.80 -14.80 19.95
CA LYS A 361 -15.22 -13.67 20.67
C LYS A 361 -16.16 -13.16 21.76
N MET A 362 -17.44 -12.97 21.45
CA MET A 362 -18.46 -12.56 22.41
C MET A 362 -18.62 -13.58 23.56
N GLN A 363 -18.58 -14.88 23.25
CA GLN A 363 -18.63 -15.94 24.27
C GLN A 363 -17.40 -15.92 25.18
N SER A 364 -16.20 -15.73 24.62
CA SER A 364 -14.97 -15.59 25.39
C SER A 364 -15.05 -14.39 26.35
N GLU A 365 -15.45 -13.23 25.84
CA GLU A 365 -15.62 -12.01 26.65
C GLU A 365 -16.66 -12.21 27.77
N MET A 366 -17.79 -12.85 27.47
CA MET A 366 -18.81 -13.19 28.47
C MET A 366 -18.24 -14.06 29.59
N HIS A 367 -17.48 -15.11 29.27
CA HIS A 367 -16.86 -15.98 30.26
C HIS A 367 -15.78 -15.27 31.08
N ILE A 368 -15.02 -14.35 30.48
CA ILE A 368 -14.08 -13.49 31.20
C ILE A 368 -14.81 -12.58 32.20
N GLN A 369 -15.96 -12.01 31.83
CA GLN A 369 -16.77 -11.22 32.77
C GLN A 369 -17.36 -12.09 33.89
N GLN A 370 -17.85 -13.29 33.58
CA GLN A 370 -18.33 -14.24 34.59
C GLN A 370 -17.22 -14.65 35.56
N CYS A 371 -16.00 -14.89 35.06
CA CYS A 371 -14.82 -15.15 35.87
C CYS A 371 -14.57 -14.04 36.90
N ARG A 372 -14.66 -12.78 36.50
CA ARG A 372 -14.53 -11.61 37.39
C ARG A 372 -15.63 -11.57 38.45
N ILE A 373 -16.87 -11.88 38.07
CA ILE A 373 -18.01 -11.94 39.01
C ILE A 373 -17.79 -13.04 40.05
N GLU A 374 -17.39 -14.25 39.63
CA GLU A 374 -17.11 -15.35 40.55
C GLU A 374 -15.91 -15.04 41.47
N GLN A 375 -14.89 -14.35 40.96
CA GLN A 375 -13.79 -13.86 41.80
C GLN A 375 -14.25 -12.86 42.86
N MET A 376 -15.13 -11.92 42.50
CA MET A 376 -15.72 -11.00 43.49
C MET A 376 -16.59 -11.74 44.52
N ARG A 377 -17.36 -12.75 44.10
CA ARG A 377 -18.16 -13.58 45.01
C ARG A 377 -17.29 -14.35 45.99
N ALA A 378 -16.25 -15.02 45.51
CA ALA A 378 -15.33 -15.79 46.34
C ALA A 378 -14.58 -14.92 47.36
N THR A 379 -14.14 -13.73 46.94
CA THR A 379 -13.48 -12.77 47.84
C THR A 379 -14.43 -12.17 48.87
N THR A 380 -15.66 -11.81 48.48
CA THR A 380 -16.69 -11.30 49.40
C THR A 380 -17.06 -12.35 50.45
N ALA A 381 -17.23 -13.61 50.04
CA ALA A 381 -17.52 -14.71 50.95
C ALA A 381 -16.39 -14.90 51.98
N ASN A 382 -15.14 -14.79 51.55
CA ASN A 382 -13.98 -14.87 52.45
C ASN A 382 -13.90 -13.68 53.42
N MET A 383 -14.19 -12.46 52.95
CA MET A 383 -14.24 -11.27 53.82
C MET A 383 -15.33 -11.40 54.90
N ALA A 384 -16.48 -11.99 54.58
CA ALA A 384 -17.53 -12.25 55.55
C ALA A 384 -17.05 -13.15 56.69
N TRP A 385 -16.32 -14.24 56.40
CA TRP A 385 -15.72 -15.09 57.42
C TRP A 385 -14.72 -14.34 58.30
N MET A 386 -13.81 -13.56 57.69
CA MET A 386 -12.83 -12.75 58.44
C MET A 386 -13.49 -11.75 59.40
N SER A 387 -14.65 -11.20 59.03
CA SER A 387 -15.38 -10.26 59.89
C SER A 387 -15.94 -10.89 61.17
N THR A 388 -16.12 -12.22 61.19
CA THR A 388 -16.65 -12.95 62.36
C THR A 388 -15.58 -13.36 63.39
N GLY A 389 -14.30 -13.10 63.11
CA GLY A 389 -13.18 -13.52 63.98
C GLY A 389 -12.81 -15.00 63.88
N TRP A 390 -13.46 -15.77 62.99
CA TRP A 390 -13.15 -17.18 62.73
C TRP A 390 -12.30 -17.33 61.46
N ILE A 391 -11.39 -18.31 61.45
CA ILE A 391 -10.65 -18.70 60.24
C ILE A 391 -11.62 -19.45 59.33
N GLY A 392 -12.04 -18.81 58.24
CA GLY A 392 -12.89 -19.43 57.21
C GLY A 392 -12.16 -20.51 56.41
N PRO A 393 -12.90 -21.34 55.64
CA PRO A 393 -12.30 -22.28 54.70
C PRO A 393 -11.49 -21.56 53.61
N PRO A 394 -10.50 -22.20 52.98
CA PRO A 394 -9.76 -21.63 51.85
C PRO A 394 -10.69 -21.13 50.74
N ILE A 395 -10.30 -20.05 50.05
CA ILE A 395 -11.07 -19.51 48.93
C ILE A 395 -11.21 -20.57 47.83
N ASP A 396 -12.44 -20.92 47.47
CA ASP A 396 -12.73 -21.81 46.35
C ASP A 396 -12.68 -21.04 45.03
N TRP A 397 -11.65 -21.31 44.24
CA TRP A 397 -11.46 -20.74 42.91
C TRP A 397 -12.01 -21.64 41.79
N GLY A 398 -12.67 -22.76 42.11
CA GLY A 398 -13.16 -23.73 41.12
C GLY A 398 -14.08 -23.09 40.08
N ALA A 399 -15.01 -22.25 40.50
CA ALA A 399 -15.92 -21.52 39.60
C ALA A 399 -15.17 -20.50 38.72
N THR A 400 -14.26 -19.72 39.30
CA THR A 400 -13.40 -18.78 38.57
C THR A 400 -12.55 -19.49 37.52
N ASN A 401 -11.88 -20.57 37.90
CA ASN A 401 -11.03 -21.36 37.01
C ASN A 401 -11.85 -22.00 35.88
N ALA A 402 -13.05 -22.50 36.17
CA ALA A 402 -13.94 -23.05 35.15
C ALA A 402 -14.36 -21.99 34.11
N GLN A 403 -14.68 -20.77 34.56
CA GLN A 403 -15.02 -19.67 33.66
C GLN A 403 -13.82 -19.21 32.84
N MET A 404 -12.63 -19.12 33.46
CA MET A 404 -11.40 -18.80 32.76
C MET A 404 -11.04 -19.84 31.69
N SER A 405 -11.16 -21.14 32.01
CA SER A 405 -10.93 -22.23 31.06
C SER A 405 -11.85 -22.12 29.85
N ARG A 406 -13.16 -21.94 30.07
CA ARG A 406 -14.14 -21.76 28.99
C ARG A 406 -13.84 -20.53 28.14
N GLY A 407 -13.52 -19.40 28.78
CA GLY A 407 -13.12 -18.17 28.09
C GLY A 407 -11.90 -18.38 27.19
N GLY A 408 -10.90 -19.10 27.69
CA GLY A 408 -9.71 -19.50 26.94
C GLY A 408 -10.02 -20.43 25.77
N GLU A 409 -10.87 -21.44 25.95
CA GLU A 409 -11.30 -22.34 24.88
C GLU A 409 -11.99 -21.59 23.73
N PHE A 410 -12.88 -20.64 24.04
CA PHE A 410 -13.53 -19.82 23.02
C PHE A 410 -12.56 -18.88 22.32
N ALA A 411 -11.58 -18.32 23.04
CA ALA A 411 -10.54 -17.50 22.44
C ALA A 411 -9.66 -18.30 21.46
N ILE A 412 -9.28 -19.53 21.83
CA ILE A 412 -8.53 -20.44 20.95
C ILE A 412 -9.34 -20.78 19.70
N LYS A 413 -10.62 -21.12 19.85
CA LYS A 413 -11.51 -21.38 18.70
C LYS A 413 -11.63 -20.16 17.79
N ALA A 414 -11.78 -18.96 18.34
CA ALA A 414 -11.82 -17.73 17.57
C ALA A 414 -10.53 -17.51 16.77
N ALA A 415 -9.36 -17.74 17.38
CA ALA A 415 -8.07 -17.67 16.68
C ALA A 415 -7.98 -18.69 15.54
N MET A 416 -8.37 -19.94 15.77
CA MET A 416 -8.40 -20.97 14.72
C MET A 416 -9.33 -20.61 13.56
N THR A 417 -10.48 -19.99 13.83
CA THR A 417 -11.41 -19.52 12.78
C THR A 417 -10.78 -18.38 11.97
N LEU A 418 -10.08 -17.45 12.62
CA LEU A 418 -9.36 -16.38 11.94
C LEU A 418 -8.23 -16.91 11.04
N ASP A 419 -7.49 -17.93 11.51
CA ASP A 419 -6.44 -18.58 10.72
C ASP A 419 -7.03 -19.27 9.47
N LYS A 420 -8.19 -19.94 9.61
CA LYS A 420 -8.91 -20.55 8.49
C LYS A 420 -9.38 -19.51 7.47
N MET A 421 -9.89 -18.37 7.94
CA MET A 421 -10.28 -17.26 7.06
C MET A 421 -9.08 -16.76 6.25
N THR A 422 -7.96 -16.51 6.93
CA THR A 422 -6.71 -16.05 6.30
C THR A 422 -6.19 -17.06 5.27
N ALA A 423 -6.26 -18.36 5.58
CA ALA A 423 -5.86 -19.42 4.66
C ALA A 423 -6.76 -19.47 3.41
N LEU A 424 -8.07 -19.27 3.57
CA LEU A 424 -9.02 -19.25 2.46
C LEU A 424 -8.84 -18.01 1.57
N GLU A 425 -8.60 -16.85 2.15
CA GLU A 425 -8.25 -15.62 1.42
C GLU A 425 -6.96 -15.80 0.62
N LYS A 426 -5.96 -16.47 1.21
CA LYS A 426 -4.73 -16.82 0.51
C LYS A 426 -4.95 -17.80 -0.64
N GLU A 427 -5.76 -18.85 -0.45
CA GLU A 427 -6.13 -19.77 -1.53
C GLU A 427 -6.80 -19.03 -2.69
N TRP A 428 -7.69 -18.09 -2.41
CA TRP A 428 -8.30 -17.25 -3.43
C TRP A 428 -7.24 -16.45 -4.21
N ALA A 429 -6.36 -15.75 -3.51
CA ALA A 429 -5.30 -14.95 -4.12
C ALA A 429 -4.33 -15.80 -4.96
N ASP A 430 -3.95 -16.99 -4.48
CA ASP A 430 -2.96 -17.85 -5.14
C ASP A 430 -3.53 -18.55 -6.39
N TYR A 431 -4.83 -18.87 -6.41
CA TYR A 431 -5.42 -19.72 -7.46
C TYR A 431 -6.47 -19.04 -8.35
N TRP A 432 -7.06 -17.92 -7.96
CA TRP A 432 -8.26 -17.38 -8.62
C TRP A 432 -8.23 -15.87 -8.91
N GLU A 433 -7.38 -15.11 -8.21
CA GLU A 433 -7.03 -13.74 -8.55
C GLU A 433 -5.95 -13.71 -9.64
#